data_AF-A0A5R8NEK3-F1
#
_entry.id   AF-A0A5R8NEK3-F1
#
_cell.length_a   1.000
_cell.length_b   1.000
_cell.length_c   1.000
_cell.angle_alpha   90.00
_cell.angle_beta   90.00
_cell.angle_gamma   90.00
#
_symmetry.space_group_name_H-M   'P 1'
#
loop_
_entity.id
_entity.type
_entity.pdbx_description
1 polymer ?
#
loop_
_entity_poly.entity_id
_entity_poly.type
_entity_poly.pdbx_seq_one_letter_code
_entity_poly.pdbx_strand_id
1 'polypeptide(L)'
;MRGGGPAETAVVMAAGAACYFVYLVFRALQRAGDRREPTHIVIPPAQPPVGPPPGWYVDPQGATRWHDGHQWTDVVQHLPQPPSGP
;
A
#
# COMPACT_ATOMS: atom_id res chain seq x y z
N MET A 1 -60.73 -16.16 -4.39
CA MET A 1 -59.41 -16.53 -4.95
C MET A 1 -59.36 -15.99 -6.38
N ARG A 2 -58.83 -14.77 -6.56
CA ARG A 2 -58.77 -14.14 -7.89
C ARG A 2 -57.46 -14.61 -8.54
N GLY A 3 -57.55 -15.53 -9.49
CA GLY A 3 -56.39 -16.04 -10.23
C GLY A 3 -55.81 -14.93 -11.09
N GLY A 4 -54.53 -14.60 -10.87
CA GLY A 4 -53.82 -13.65 -11.71
C GLY A 4 -53.68 -14.21 -13.13
N GLY A 5 -54.21 -13.49 -14.11
CA GLY A 5 -54.13 -13.88 -15.51
C GLY A 5 -52.70 -13.77 -16.06
N PRO A 6 -52.41 -14.35 -17.25
CA PRO A 6 -51.09 -14.28 -17.87
C PRO A 6 -50.64 -12.84 -18.17
N ALA A 7 -51.59 -11.91 -18.33
CA ALA A 7 -51.29 -10.49 -18.46
C ALA A 7 -50.80 -9.87 -17.14
N GLU A 8 -51.35 -10.28 -16.01
CA GLU A 8 -50.96 -9.79 -14.68
C GLU A 8 -49.56 -10.28 -14.33
N THR A 9 -49.26 -11.55 -14.61
CA THR A 9 -47.91 -12.10 -14.45
C THR A 9 -46.91 -11.41 -15.39
N ALA A 10 -47.29 -11.13 -16.64
CA ALA A 10 -46.44 -10.38 -17.57
C ALA A 10 -46.14 -8.95 -17.08
N VAL A 11 -47.13 -8.26 -16.51
CA VAL A 11 -46.95 -6.91 -15.93
C VAL A 11 -46.01 -6.96 -14.73
N VAL A 12 -46.18 -7.93 -13.82
CA VAL A 12 -45.30 -8.09 -12.65
C VAL A 12 -43.87 -8.40 -13.08
N MET A 13 -43.69 -9.27 -14.08
CA MET A 13 -42.36 -9.60 -14.61
C MET A 13 -41.72 -8.42 -15.33
N ALA A 14 -42.49 -7.66 -16.10
CA ALA A 14 -42.01 -6.44 -16.76
C ALA A 14 -41.60 -5.37 -15.74
N ALA A 15 -42.41 -5.16 -14.69
CA ALA A 15 -42.10 -4.25 -13.60
C ALA A 15 -40.86 -4.71 -12.83
N GLY A 16 -40.76 -6.00 -12.51
CA GLY A 16 -39.60 -6.60 -11.86
C GLY A 16 -38.32 -6.47 -12.70
N ALA A 17 -38.41 -6.72 -14.00
CA ALA A 17 -37.30 -6.56 -14.94
C ALA A 17 -36.86 -5.09 -15.05
N ALA A 18 -37.80 -4.13 -15.08
CA ALA A 18 -37.50 -2.71 -15.08
C ALA A 18 -36.81 -2.28 -13.77
N CYS A 19 -37.34 -2.70 -12.62
CA CYS A 19 -36.72 -2.45 -11.31
C CYS A 19 -35.33 -3.08 -11.21
N TYR A 20 -35.16 -4.31 -11.70
CA TYR A 20 -33.88 -4.99 -11.73
C TYR A 20 -32.87 -4.29 -12.65
N PHE A 21 -33.32 -3.82 -13.81
CA PHE A 21 -32.48 -3.04 -14.72
C PHE A 21 -32.01 -1.73 -14.07
N VAL A 22 -32.90 -0.98 -13.43
CA VAL A 22 -32.54 0.23 -12.67
C VAL A 22 -31.54 -0.10 -11.56
N TYR A 23 -31.77 -1.19 -10.82
CA TYR A 23 -30.83 -1.68 -9.81
C TYR A 23 -29.45 -2.00 -10.40
N LEU A 24 -29.40 -2.68 -11.54
CA LEU A 24 -28.13 -2.99 -12.22
C LEU A 24 -27.41 -1.73 -12.69
N VAL A 25 -28.13 -0.73 -13.19
CA VAL A 25 -27.55 0.58 -13.56
C VAL A 25 -26.96 1.27 -12.34
N PHE A 26 -27.71 1.36 -11.23
CA PHE A 26 -27.21 1.92 -9.98
C PHE A 26 -25.99 1.15 -9.47
N ARG A 27 -26.05 -0.18 -9.45
CA ARG A 27 -24.93 -1.04 -9.06
C ARG A 27 -23.72 -0.85 -9.96
N ALA A 28 -23.92 -0.68 -11.26
CA ALA A 28 -22.85 -0.43 -12.22
C ALA A 28 -22.22 0.95 -12.03
N LEU A 29 -23.03 1.98 -11.75
CA LEU A 29 -22.59 3.34 -11.43
C LEU A 29 -21.86 3.40 -10.09
N GLN A 30 -22.35 2.73 -9.05
CA GLN A 30 -21.66 2.58 -7.77
C GLN A 30 -20.31 1.89 -7.99
N ARG A 31 -20.29 0.77 -8.71
CA ARG A 31 -19.05 0.08 -9.07
C ARG A 31 -18.13 0.95 -9.93
N ALA A 32 -18.65 1.87 -10.75
CA ALA A 32 -17.84 2.81 -11.53
C ALA A 32 -17.33 3.99 -10.68
N GLY A 33 -18.07 4.39 -9.65
CA GLY A 33 -17.62 5.36 -8.64
C GLY A 33 -16.54 4.77 -7.73
N ASP A 34 -16.66 3.49 -7.37
CA ASP A 34 -15.69 2.70 -6.59
C ASP A 34 -14.40 2.44 -7.39
N ARG A 35 -14.48 2.46 -8.74
CA ARG A 35 -13.30 2.42 -9.63
C ARG A 35 -12.50 3.73 -9.65
N ARG A 36 -12.75 4.65 -8.71
CA ARG A 36 -11.84 5.76 -8.39
C ARG A 36 -10.80 5.38 -7.34
N GLU A 37 -10.41 4.13 -7.28
CA GLU A 37 -9.02 3.83 -6.99
C GLU A 37 -8.35 3.62 -8.34
N PRO A 38 -7.65 4.64 -8.88
CA PRO A 38 -6.47 4.28 -9.62
C PRO A 38 -5.77 3.28 -8.67
N THR A 39 -5.30 2.14 -9.16
CA THR A 39 -4.17 2.27 -10.07
C THR A 39 -3.08 3.25 -9.60
N HIS A 40 -3.14 3.80 -8.38
CA HIS A 40 -2.01 4.35 -7.69
C HIS A 40 -1.25 3.06 -7.50
N ILE A 41 -0.39 2.78 -8.48
CA ILE A 41 0.89 2.20 -8.21
C ILE A 41 1.41 3.12 -7.11
N VAL A 42 1.03 2.78 -5.87
CA VAL A 42 1.88 2.99 -4.72
C VAL A 42 3.11 2.25 -5.19
N ILE A 43 3.99 2.96 -5.91
CA ILE A 43 5.40 2.84 -5.64
C ILE A 43 5.37 3.04 -4.13
N PRO A 44 5.53 1.98 -3.31
CA PRO A 44 5.65 2.19 -1.88
C PRO A 44 6.64 3.33 -1.76
N PRO A 45 6.30 4.46 -1.08
CA PRO A 45 7.18 5.60 -1.01
C PRO A 45 8.53 5.01 -0.72
N ALA A 46 9.47 5.12 -1.67
CA ALA A 46 10.66 4.27 -1.70
C ALA A 46 11.17 4.29 -0.28
N GLN A 47 10.98 3.19 0.48
CA GLN A 47 11.16 3.25 1.92
C GLN A 47 12.59 3.76 2.02
N PRO A 48 12.81 4.96 2.62
CA PRO A 48 14.13 5.55 2.61
C PRO A 48 15.02 4.43 3.11
N PRO A 49 16.04 4.01 2.32
CA PRO A 49 16.74 2.76 2.55
C PRO A 49 16.98 2.69 4.04
N VAL A 50 16.35 1.74 4.72
CA VAL A 50 16.30 1.72 6.18
C VAL A 50 17.75 1.57 6.59
N GLY A 51 18.35 2.72 6.88
CA GLY A 51 19.76 2.81 7.16
C GLY A 51 20.01 1.98 8.41
N PRO A 52 21.25 1.54 8.62
CA PRO A 52 21.63 1.04 9.93
C PRO A 52 21.14 2.04 10.99
N PRO A 53 20.51 1.60 12.09
CA PRO A 53 20.13 2.49 13.17
C PRO A 53 21.34 3.30 13.64
N PRO A 54 21.14 4.45 14.30
CA PRO A 54 22.25 5.26 14.78
C PRO A 54 23.21 4.44 15.65
N GLY A 55 24.49 4.40 15.30
CA GLY A 55 25.42 3.46 15.91
C GLY A 55 26.83 3.46 15.32
N TRP A 56 27.72 2.70 15.98
CA TRP A 56 29.08 2.47 15.54
C TRP A 56 29.14 1.23 14.64
N TYR A 57 29.73 1.38 13.46
CA TYR A 57 29.86 0.30 12.47
C TYR A 57 31.27 0.26 11.92
N VAL A 58 31.70 -0.94 11.53
CA VAL A 58 33.04 -1.17 10.98
C VAL A 58 33.04 -0.86 9.49
N ASP A 59 33.92 0.05 9.06
CA ASP A 59 34.23 0.35 7.67
C ASP A 59 35.03 -0.82 7.06
N PRO A 60 34.90 -1.12 5.75
CA PRO A 60 35.79 -2.03 5.02
C PRO A 60 37.30 -1.85 5.30
N GLN A 61 37.74 -0.66 5.70
CA GLN A 61 39.13 -0.34 6.06
C GLN A 61 39.51 -0.77 7.49
N GLY A 62 38.57 -1.34 8.26
CA GLY A 62 38.76 -1.79 9.63
C GLY A 62 38.57 -0.71 10.70
N ALA A 63 38.27 0.53 10.31
CA ALA A 63 37.98 1.62 11.24
C ALA A 63 36.52 1.59 11.69
N THR A 64 36.22 2.01 12.93
CA THR A 64 34.83 2.10 13.42
C THR A 64 34.30 3.51 13.18
N ARG A 65 33.29 3.68 12.33
CA ARG A 65 32.70 4.98 11.95
C ARG A 65 31.27 5.11 12.48
N TRP A 66 30.88 6.30 12.91
CA TRP A 66 29.53 6.56 13.42
C TRP A 66 28.55 6.82 12.28
N HIS A 67 27.42 6.11 12.29
CA HIS A 67 26.26 6.31 11.43
C HIS A 67 25.15 6.99 12.24
N ASP A 68 24.55 8.07 11.74
CA ASP A 68 23.52 8.84 12.45
C ASP A 68 22.08 8.35 12.17
N GLY A 69 21.93 7.25 11.42
CA GLY A 69 20.65 6.72 10.95
C GLY A 69 20.27 7.16 9.54
N HIS A 70 20.90 8.23 9.03
CA HIS A 70 20.68 8.77 7.69
C HIS A 70 21.95 8.79 6.83
N GLN A 71 23.12 9.03 7.44
CA GLN A 71 24.41 9.16 6.79
C GLN A 71 25.57 8.76 7.72
N TRP A 72 26.71 8.46 7.11
CA TRP A 72 27.98 8.28 7.81
C TRP A 72 28.57 9.62 8.18
N THR A 73 28.85 9.81 9.46
CA THR A 73 29.52 11.02 9.95
C THR A 73 31.04 10.87 9.89
N ASP A 74 31.80 11.96 9.87
CA ASP A 74 33.28 11.92 9.89
C ASP A 74 33.87 11.53 11.25
N VAL A 75 33.02 11.18 12.22
CA VAL A 75 33.44 10.70 13.53
C VAL A 75 33.89 9.25 13.42
N VAL A 76 35.20 9.04 13.55
CA VAL A 76 35.84 7.73 13.55
C VAL A 76 36.34 7.43 14.96
N GLN A 77 35.97 6.28 15.49
CA GLN A 77 36.60 5.72 16.67
C GLN A 77 37.96 5.16 16.26
N HIS A 78 39.00 5.94 16.52
CA HIS A 78 40.34 5.38 16.58
C HIS A 78 40.36 4.48 17.80
N LEU A 79 40.18 3.17 17.60
CA LEU A 79 40.45 2.21 18.65
C LEU A 79 41.89 2.49 19.10
N PRO A 80 42.17 2.71 20.39
CA PRO A 80 43.54 2.84 20.85
C PRO A 80 44.24 1.57 20.40
N GLN A 81 45.12 1.68 19.41
CA GLN A 81 45.94 0.57 18.98
C GLN A 81 46.68 0.15 20.25
N PRO A 82 46.48 -1.08 20.78
CA PRO A 82 47.20 -1.50 21.97
C PRO A 82 48.68 -1.26 21.68
N PRO A 83 49.44 -0.66 22.61
CA PRO A 83 50.84 -0.36 22.36
C PRO A 83 51.48 -1.65 21.88
N SER A 84 51.87 -1.68 20.61
CA SER A 84 52.75 -2.69 20.08
C SER A 84 54.04 -2.53 20.88
N GLY A 85 54.15 -3.36 21.91
CA GLY A 85 55.29 -3.36 22.83
C GLY A 85 56.60 -3.58 22.06
N PRO A 86 57.73 -3.17 22.66
CA PRO A 86 59.04 -3.15 22.00
C PRO A 86 59.51 -4.51 21.49
#